data_AF-A0A448XQH9-F1
#
_entry.id   AF-A0A448XQH9-F1
#
_cell.length_a   1.000
_cell.length_b   1.000
_cell.length_c   1.000
_cell.angle_alpha   90.00
_cell.angle_beta   90.00
_cell.angle_gamma   90.00
#
_symmetry.space_group_name_H-M   'P 1'
#
loop_
_entity.id
_entity.type
_entity.pdbx_description
1 polymer ?
#
loop_
_entity_poly.entity_id
_entity_poly.type
_entity_poly.pdbx_seq_one_letter_code
_entity_poly.pdbx_strand_id
1 'polypeptide(L)' 'MKPYTCAVCSKEFSASSNLLTHMRVHTGIRPYTCDLCGRQFATSSNLQVHRNVRL' A
#
# COMPACT_ATOMS: atom_id res chain seq x y z
N MET A 1 2.65 18.54 -10.83
CA MET A 1 1.38 18.81 -10.11
C MET A 1 0.95 17.54 -9.38
N LYS A 2 0.18 17.66 -8.28
CA LYS A 2 -0.35 16.51 -7.54
C LYS A 2 -1.89 16.57 -7.53
N PRO A 3 -2.55 16.22 -8.64
CA PRO A 3 -3.97 16.47 -8.80
C PRO A 3 -4.86 15.53 -7.96
N TYR A 4 -4.29 14.52 -7.30
CA TYR A 4 -5.04 13.51 -6.56
C TYR A 4 -4.89 13.73 -5.06
N THR A 5 -5.97 14.17 -4.41
CA THR A 5 -5.97 14.49 -2.97
C THR A 5 -6.74 13.44 -2.19
N CYS A 6 -6.16 12.99 -1.06
CA CYS A 6 -6.83 12.11 -0.12
C CYS A 6 -7.94 12.86 0.61
N ALA A 7 -9.17 12.36 0.53
CA ALA A 7 -10.32 12.97 1.19
C ALA A 7 -10.29 12.86 2.74
N VAL A 8 -9.45 11.97 3.29
CA VAL A 8 -9.40 11.71 4.74
C VAL A 8 -8.32 12.56 5.44
N CYS A 9 -7.15 12.71 4.82
CA CYS A 9 -6.01 13.42 5.43
C CYS A 9 -5.42 14.53 4.57
N SER A 10 -6.08 14.90 3.47
CA SER A 10 -5.68 15.97 2.53
C SER A 10 -4.31 15.79 1.89
N LYS A 11 -3.70 14.60 1.97
CA LYS A 11 -2.40 14.31 1.35
C LYS A 11 -2.54 14.22 -0.16
N GLU A 12 -1.62 14.85 -0.89
CA GLU A 12 -1.65 14.91 -2.34
C GLU A 12 -0.69 13.92 -3.02
N PHE A 13 -1.10 13.42 -4.18
CA PHE A 13 -0.39 12.43 -4.98
C PHE A 13 -0.34 12.86 -6.45
N SER A 14 0.76 12.48 -7.13
CA SER A 14 0.95 12.73 -8.57
C SER A 14 0.21 11.74 -9.47
N ALA A 15 -0.22 10.59 -8.93
CA ALA A 15 -0.92 9.54 -9.67
C ALA A 15 -2.10 8.99 -8.87
N SER A 16 -3.20 8.65 -9.56
CA SER A 16 -4.40 8.07 -8.96
C SER A 16 -4.12 6.71 -8.31
N SER A 17 -3.26 5.89 -8.90
CA SER A 17 -2.82 4.61 -8.36
C SER A 17 -2.13 4.74 -7.00
N ASN A 18 -1.35 5.81 -6.80
CA ASN A 18 -0.70 6.11 -5.52
C ASN A 18 -1.72 6.53 -4.46
N LEU A 19 -2.73 7.34 -4.84
CA LEU A 19 -3.84 7.68 -3.95
C LEU A 19 -4.65 6.43 -3.57
N LEU A 20 -5.04 5.59 -4.53
CA LEU A 20 -5.77 4.35 -4.27
C LEU A 20 -5.01 3.41 -3.34
N THR A 21 -3.70 3.28 -3.55
CA THR A 21 -2.83 2.49 -2.66
C THR A 21 -2.75 3.12 -1.27
N HIS A 22 -2.64 4.45 -1.19
CA HIS A 22 -2.63 5.17 0.08
C HIS A 22 -3.92 4.98 0.89
N MET A 23 -5.08 4.91 0.25
CA MET A 23 -6.36 4.68 0.94
C MET A 23 -6.37 3.38 1.76
N ARG A 24 -5.53 2.40 1.43
CA ARG A 24 -5.35 1.16 2.21
C ARG A 24 -4.84 1.43 3.64
N VAL A 25 -4.17 2.55 3.87
CA VAL A 25 -3.75 2.98 5.22
C VAL A 25 -4.96 3.35 6.07
N HIS A 26 -5.98 3.96 5.47
CA HIS A 26 -7.20 4.36 6.17
C HIS A 26 -8.16 3.19 6.37
N THR A 27 -8.28 2.31 5.38
CA THR A 27 -9.18 1.14 5.46
C THR A 27 -8.57 -0.05 6.20
N GLY A 28 -7.25 -0.07 6.40
CA GLY A 28 -6.54 -1.21 6.95
C GLY A 28 -6.44 -2.41 6.01
N ILE A 29 -6.93 -2.30 4.76
CA ILE A 29 -6.94 -3.40 3.80
C ILE A 29 -5.50 -3.76 3.39
N ARG A 30 -5.14 -5.03 3.59
CA ARG A 30 -3.83 -5.59 3.22
C ARG A 30 -4.02 -6.85 2.39
N PRO A 31 -4.22 -6.74 1.07
CA PRO A 31 -4.66 -7.86 0.25
C PRO A 31 -3.54 -8.85 -0.07
N TYR A 32 -2.27 -8.50 0.23
CA TYR A 32 -1.12 -9.33 -0.08
C TYR A 32 -0.64 -10.03 1.17
N THR A 33 -0.77 -11.35 1.21
CA THR A 33 -0.33 -12.17 2.35
C THR A 33 0.93 -12.94 1.99
N CYS A 34 1.91 -12.93 2.89
CA CYS A 34 3.05 -13.83 2.79
C CYS A 34 2.62 -15.25 3.16
N ASP A 35 2.84 -16.17 2.23
CA ASP A 35 2.55 -17.60 2.36
C ASP A 35 3.47 -18.31 3.38
N LEU A 36 4.65 -17.75 3.65
CA LEU A 36 5.62 -18.36 4.59
C LEU A 36 5.35 -17.99 6.05
N CYS A 37 4.91 -16.75 6.33
CA CYS A 37 4.77 -16.25 7.71
C CYS A 37 3.39 -15.67 8.02
N GLY A 38 2.46 -15.65 7.06
CA GLY A 38 1.11 -15.09 7.22
C GLY A 38 1.03 -13.56 7.28
N ARG A 39 2.17 -12.85 7.20
CA ARG A 39 2.20 -11.39 7.32
C ARG A 39 1.52 -10.72 6.13
N GLN A 40 0.68 -9.72 6.41
CA GLN A 40 -0.08 -9.01 5.39
C GLN A 40 0.52 -7.64 5.04
N PHE A 41 0.48 -7.30 3.75
CA PHE A 41 1.05 -6.10 3.17
C PHE A 41 0.02 -5.33 2.36
N ALA A 42 0.14 -4.00 2.37
CA ALA A 42 -0.74 -3.12 1.61
C ALA A 42 -0.38 -3.09 0.12
N THR A 43 0.83 -3.49 -0.29
CA THR A 43 1.27 -3.50 -1.70
C THR A 43 2.03 -4.78 -2.05
N SER A 44 1.99 -5.18 -3.32
CA SER A 44 2.75 -6.31 -3.85
C SER A 44 4.26 -6.07 -3.77
N SER A 45 4.72 -4.85 -4.05
CA SER A 45 6.13 -4.49 -3.95
C SER A 45 6.66 -4.65 -2.52
N ASN A 46 5.88 -4.28 -1.49
CA ASN A 46 6.29 -4.51 -0.11
C ASN A 46 6.34 -6.00 0.25
N LEU A 47 5.39 -6.81 -0.22
CA LEU A 47 5.46 -8.27 -0.07
C LEU A 47 6.70 -8.85 -0.77
N GLN A 48 7.02 -8.38 -1.97
CA GLN A 48 8.18 -8.87 -2.72
C GLN A 48 9.49 -8.52 -2.03
N VAL A 49 9.64 -7.29 -1.53
CA VAL A 49 10.82 -6.89 -0.74
C VAL A 49 10.93 -7.76 0.51
N HIS A 50 9.83 -7.98 1.24
CA HIS A 50 9.82 -8.87 2.40
C HIS A 50 10.26 -10.30 2.06
N ARG A 51 9.76 -10.88 0.96
CA ARG A 51 10.18 -12.21 0.50
C ARG A 51 11.66 -12.26 0.13
N ASN A 52 12.18 -11.22 -0.51
CA ASN A 52 13.56 -11.16 -0.99
C ASN A 52 14.59 -11.00 0.13
N VAL A 53 14.23 -10.37 1.25
CA VAL A 53 15.11 -10.22 2.42
C VAL A 53 15.15 -11.49 3.28
N ARG A 54 14.34 -12.51 2.95
CA ARG A 54 14.15 -13.78 3.69
C ARG A 54 13.69 -13.56 5.14
N LEU A 55 12.36 -13.58 5.31
CA LEU A 55 11.60 -13.32 6.56
C LEU A 55 11.72 -11.87 7.05
#